data_AF-A0A2M8N670-F1
#
_entry.id   AF-A0A2M8N670-F1
#
_cell.length_a   1.000
_cell.length_b   1.000
_cell.length_c   1.000
_cell.angle_alpha   90.00
_cell.angle_beta   90.00
_cell.angle_gamma   90.00
#
_symmetry.space_group_name_H-M   'P 1'
#
loop_
_entity.id
_entity.type
_entity.pdbx_description
1 polymer ?
#
loop_
_entity_poly.entity_id
_entity_poly.type
_entity_poly.pdbx_seq_one_letter_code
_entity_poly.pdbx_strand_id
1 'polypeptide(L)'
;MIKKILLGLLVMLSVMPIAAQNETFEPTTCPEVIDARAIERLGITCGYVTVPEYHAQPDGNTIQVFVVIIPSTNDTPGEPLFVVQGGPGGSVVESFVPVFTDLMLGDGTLALGDVVLIEQRGTLFANPVLSCTEMQDLTFDTIGEDIPVEAFLPLYQAAETACYNRLTAEGIDFGAFNSLENAADINAVRQALGYDQINLYGVSYGTMLAQHYMRDYPETLRSVILDAVVPLELDFVEQVAQTAQRAFDKLFAACAADEACSNAYPDLENEFYNLVAELNENPVTFSAWDNYLNPTQQLDISFNGDDLIGKLFQSLYVSEFLPV
;
A
#
# COMPACT_ATOMS: atom_id res chain seq x y z
N MET A 1 -26.21 30.92 -73.69
CA MET A 1 -25.84 31.04 -72.26
C MET A 1 -26.50 29.91 -71.49
N ILE A 2 -25.74 28.85 -71.20
CA ILE A 2 -26.20 27.64 -70.50
C ILE A 2 -25.84 27.81 -69.01
N LYS A 3 -26.84 27.92 -68.13
CA LYS A 3 -26.63 27.92 -66.66
C LYS A 3 -26.68 26.47 -66.16
N LYS A 4 -25.55 25.98 -65.65
CA LYS A 4 -25.45 24.71 -64.91
C LYS A 4 -26.00 24.90 -63.49
N ILE A 5 -26.92 24.04 -63.08
CA ILE A 5 -27.40 23.92 -61.69
C ILE A 5 -26.56 22.82 -61.04
N LEU A 6 -25.78 23.18 -60.02
CA LEU A 6 -25.05 22.22 -59.18
C LEU A 6 -25.94 21.88 -57.98
N LEU A 7 -26.38 20.61 -57.90
CA LEU A 7 -27.09 20.07 -56.74
C LEU A 7 -26.03 19.53 -55.76
N GLY A 8 -25.83 20.22 -54.63
CA GLY A 8 -24.94 19.76 -53.56
C GLY A 8 -25.62 18.70 -52.71
N LEU A 9 -25.05 17.49 -52.69
CA LEU A 9 -25.45 16.42 -51.78
C LEU A 9 -24.91 16.75 -50.37
N LEU A 10 -25.78 17.02 -49.41
CA LEU A 10 -25.41 17.19 -48.01
C LEU A 10 -25.33 15.79 -47.37
N VAL A 11 -24.12 15.28 -47.16
CA VAL A 11 -23.89 14.05 -46.40
C VAL A 11 -23.92 14.41 -44.91
N MET A 12 -25.02 14.06 -44.22
CA MET A 12 -25.03 14.07 -42.76
C MET A 12 -24.16 12.91 -42.26
N LEU A 13 -22.98 13.23 -41.73
CA LEU A 13 -22.23 12.29 -40.91
C LEU A 13 -22.94 12.17 -39.55
N SER A 14 -23.61 11.04 -39.33
CA SER A 14 -24.10 10.65 -38.01
C SER A 14 -22.89 10.27 -37.15
N VAL A 15 -22.55 11.14 -36.20
CA VAL A 15 -21.62 10.81 -35.13
C VAL A 15 -22.37 9.90 -34.16
N MET A 16 -22.12 8.59 -34.22
CA MET A 16 -22.52 7.69 -33.14
C MET A 16 -21.66 8.03 -31.91
N PRO A 17 -22.24 8.19 -30.71
CA PRO A 17 -21.44 8.29 -29.51
C PRO A 17 -20.70 6.96 -29.33
N ILE A 18 -19.36 7.03 -29.36
CA ILE A 18 -18.51 5.93 -28.89
C ILE A 18 -18.83 5.80 -27.40
N ALA A 19 -19.30 4.63 -26.99
CA ALA A 19 -19.53 4.35 -25.58
C ALA A 19 -18.19 4.49 -24.84
N ALA A 20 -18.14 5.37 -23.85
CA ALA A 20 -17.05 5.38 -22.88
C ALA A 20 -16.90 3.97 -22.32
N GLN A 21 -15.66 3.52 -22.15
CA GLN A 21 -15.36 2.25 -21.51
C GLN A 21 -15.84 2.36 -20.05
N ASN A 22 -17.06 1.87 -19.77
CA ASN A 22 -17.63 1.97 -18.44
C ASN A 22 -16.75 1.19 -17.48
N GLU A 23 -16.19 1.88 -16.49
CA GLU A 23 -15.53 1.29 -15.33
C GLU A 23 -16.51 0.30 -14.70
N THR A 24 -16.22 -0.99 -14.83
CA THR A 24 -17.12 -2.06 -14.38
C THR A 24 -16.40 -2.94 -13.38
N PHE A 25 -17.10 -3.30 -12.31
CA PHE A 25 -16.63 -4.28 -11.36
C PHE A 25 -16.89 -5.68 -11.90
N GLU A 26 -15.83 -6.46 -12.05
CA GLU A 26 -15.84 -7.84 -12.51
C GLU A 26 -15.55 -8.77 -11.32
N PRO A 27 -16.57 -9.46 -10.78
CA PRO A 27 -16.37 -10.38 -9.66
C PRO A 27 -15.39 -11.51 -10.00
N THR A 28 -14.55 -11.87 -9.04
CA THR A 28 -13.61 -12.98 -9.13
C THR A 28 -13.50 -13.71 -7.80
N THR A 29 -12.79 -14.84 -7.79
CA THR A 29 -12.51 -15.57 -6.55
C THR A 29 -11.60 -14.75 -5.65
N CYS A 30 -11.95 -14.63 -4.37
CA CYS A 30 -11.07 -14.03 -3.38
C CYS A 30 -9.77 -14.84 -3.23
N PRO A 31 -8.61 -14.20 -3.05
CA PRO A 31 -7.33 -14.90 -2.88
C PRO A 31 -7.32 -15.73 -1.59
N GLU A 32 -6.52 -16.80 -1.59
CA GLU A 32 -6.45 -17.77 -0.48
C GLU A 32 -5.99 -17.16 0.86
N VAL A 33 -5.33 -16.00 0.82
CA VAL A 33 -4.92 -15.24 2.01
C VAL A 33 -6.12 -14.74 2.83
N ILE A 34 -7.31 -14.62 2.22
CA ILE A 34 -8.55 -14.27 2.92
C ILE A 34 -9.22 -15.56 3.44
N ASP A 35 -9.41 -15.70 4.75
CA ASP A 35 -10.03 -16.89 5.35
C ASP A 35 -11.41 -17.16 4.73
N ALA A 36 -11.58 -18.32 4.09
CA ALA A 36 -12.83 -18.75 3.47
C ALA A 36 -14.03 -18.70 4.41
N ARG A 37 -13.84 -18.93 5.72
CA ARG A 37 -14.89 -18.81 6.73
C ARG A 37 -15.29 -17.36 6.95
N ALA A 38 -14.35 -16.42 6.88
CA ALA A 38 -14.65 -14.99 6.93
C ALA A 38 -15.44 -14.57 5.68
N ILE A 39 -15.05 -15.06 4.49
CA ILE A 39 -15.77 -14.82 3.23
C ILE A 39 -17.22 -15.25 3.36
N GLU A 40 -17.47 -16.50 3.75
CA GLU A 40 -18.83 -17.03 3.89
C GLU A 40 -19.63 -16.29 4.98
N ARG A 41 -19.04 -16.08 6.16
CA ARG A 41 -19.71 -15.46 7.31
C ARG A 41 -20.11 -14.02 7.06
N LEU A 42 -19.25 -13.26 6.37
CA LEU A 42 -19.43 -11.81 6.17
C LEU A 42 -19.95 -11.48 4.77
N GLY A 43 -20.10 -12.45 3.88
CA GLY A 43 -20.52 -12.21 2.50
C GLY A 43 -19.51 -11.41 1.68
N ILE A 44 -18.22 -11.60 1.95
CA ILE A 44 -17.14 -10.85 1.29
C ILE A 44 -17.18 -11.16 -0.22
N THR A 45 -17.13 -10.10 -1.02
CA THR A 45 -17.02 -10.21 -2.48
C THR A 45 -15.70 -9.63 -2.94
N CYS A 46 -15.05 -10.31 -3.87
CA CYS A 46 -13.81 -9.84 -4.48
C CYS A 46 -13.97 -9.68 -5.99
N GLY A 47 -13.19 -8.80 -6.58
CA GLY A 47 -13.25 -8.55 -8.01
C GLY A 47 -12.23 -7.53 -8.47
N TYR A 48 -12.24 -7.28 -9.77
CA TYR A 48 -11.41 -6.28 -10.40
C TYR A 48 -12.25 -5.11 -10.88
N VAL A 49 -11.70 -3.90 -10.78
CA VAL A 49 -12.19 -2.75 -11.53
C VAL A 49 -11.15 -2.42 -12.59
N THR A 50 -11.56 -2.46 -13.85
CA THR A 50 -10.73 -2.03 -14.98
C THR A 50 -10.75 -0.51 -15.06
N VAL A 51 -9.57 0.11 -15.01
CA VAL A 51 -9.36 1.56 -15.01
C VAL A 51 -8.39 1.95 -16.11
N PRO A 52 -8.43 3.20 -16.63
CA PRO A 52 -7.42 3.69 -17.54
C PRO A 52 -6.03 3.66 -16.89
N GLU A 53 -5.02 3.25 -17.67
CA GLU A 53 -3.61 3.34 -17.26
C GLU A 53 -3.26 4.81 -16.94
N TYR A 54 -3.72 5.74 -17.79
CA TYR A 54 -3.72 7.17 -17.54
C TYR A 54 -5.15 7.72 -17.58
N HIS A 55 -5.62 8.31 -16.48
CA HIS A 55 -6.97 8.87 -16.37
C HIS A 55 -7.22 10.07 -17.31
N ALA A 56 -6.15 10.76 -17.71
CA ALA A 56 -6.22 11.79 -18.76
C ALA A 56 -6.38 11.23 -20.19
N GLN A 57 -6.24 9.91 -20.37
CA GLN A 57 -6.38 9.19 -21.64
C GLN A 57 -7.34 8.00 -21.48
N PRO A 58 -8.65 8.25 -21.26
CA PRO A 58 -9.61 7.21 -20.88
C PRO A 58 -9.83 6.13 -21.94
N ASP A 59 -9.52 6.40 -23.21
CA ASP A 59 -9.62 5.44 -24.32
C ASP A 59 -8.27 4.70 -24.57
N GLY A 60 -7.29 4.86 -23.68
CA GLY A 60 -5.95 4.31 -23.78
C GLY A 60 -5.82 2.87 -23.27
N ASN A 61 -4.60 2.49 -22.88
CA ASN A 61 -4.36 1.25 -22.16
C ASN A 61 -5.15 1.23 -20.85
N THR A 62 -5.38 0.02 -20.34
CA THR A 62 -6.10 -0.18 -19.08
C THR A 62 -5.28 -1.07 -18.16
N ILE A 63 -5.49 -0.89 -16.86
CA ILE A 63 -5.01 -1.78 -15.80
C ILE A 63 -6.21 -2.22 -14.97
N GLN A 64 -6.02 -3.17 -14.07
CA GLN A 64 -7.05 -3.62 -13.15
C GLN A 64 -6.58 -3.46 -11.71
N VAL A 65 -7.38 -2.76 -10.91
CA VAL A 65 -7.21 -2.69 -9.46
C VAL A 65 -8.10 -3.74 -8.80
N PHE A 66 -7.55 -4.44 -7.81
CA PHE A 66 -8.31 -5.47 -7.10
C PHE A 66 -9.09 -4.82 -5.96
N VAL A 67 -10.32 -5.27 -5.74
CA VAL A 67 -11.22 -4.69 -4.75
C VAL A 67 -11.84 -5.80 -3.91
N VAL A 68 -11.80 -5.60 -2.59
CA VAL A 68 -12.50 -6.44 -1.61
C VAL A 68 -13.64 -5.62 -1.02
N ILE A 69 -14.85 -6.18 -1.05
CA ILE A 69 -16.07 -5.58 -0.52
C ILE A 69 -16.54 -6.43 0.65
N ILE A 70 -16.54 -5.87 1.84
CA ILE A 70 -17.16 -6.44 3.03
C ILE A 70 -18.50 -5.73 3.20
N PRO A 71 -19.63 -6.39 2.89
CA PRO A 71 -20.93 -5.72 2.89
C PRO A 71 -21.34 -5.31 4.30
N SER A 72 -22.19 -4.29 4.37
CA SER A 72 -22.78 -3.87 5.62
C SER A 72 -23.62 -4.98 6.25
N THR A 73 -23.61 -5.01 7.58
CA THR A 73 -24.50 -5.86 8.38
C THR A 73 -25.90 -5.26 8.56
N ASN A 74 -26.13 -4.04 8.06
CA ASN A 74 -27.40 -3.33 8.16
C ASN A 74 -28.16 -3.36 6.83
N ASP A 75 -29.50 -3.51 6.88
CA ASP A 75 -30.36 -3.57 5.69
C ASP A 75 -30.45 -2.21 4.95
N THR A 76 -30.22 -1.12 5.68
CA THR A 76 -30.18 0.24 5.12
C THR A 76 -28.85 0.90 5.49
N PRO A 77 -27.74 0.52 4.82
CA PRO A 77 -26.44 1.10 5.09
C PRO A 77 -26.40 2.58 4.74
N GLY A 78 -25.54 3.33 5.43
CA GLY A 78 -25.08 4.64 4.99
C GLY A 78 -24.03 4.51 3.88
N GLU A 79 -23.30 5.59 3.66
CA GLU A 79 -22.25 5.65 2.65
C GLU A 79 -21.08 4.71 3.00
N PRO A 80 -20.47 4.02 2.01
CA PRO A 80 -19.43 3.04 2.26
C PRO A 80 -18.15 3.69 2.80
N LEU A 81 -17.33 2.90 3.50
CA LEU A 81 -15.98 3.24 3.91
C LEU A 81 -14.98 2.70 2.89
N PHE A 82 -14.32 3.60 2.17
CA PHE A 82 -13.22 3.26 1.28
C PHE A 82 -11.91 3.36 2.04
N VAL A 83 -11.09 2.32 1.97
CA VAL A 83 -9.82 2.21 2.70
C VAL A 83 -8.68 2.15 1.70
N VAL A 84 -7.74 3.09 1.82
CA VAL A 84 -6.49 3.11 1.07
C VAL A 84 -5.31 3.04 2.03
N GLN A 85 -4.50 1.99 1.87
CA GLN A 85 -3.35 1.75 2.73
C GLN A 85 -2.14 2.64 2.36
N GLY A 86 -1.24 2.79 3.32
CA GLY A 86 0.10 3.32 3.10
C GLY A 86 1.11 2.33 2.50
N GLY A 87 2.37 2.52 2.86
CA GLY A 87 3.53 1.95 2.18
C GLY A 87 4.40 3.08 1.63
N PRO A 88 4.33 3.41 0.32
CA PRO A 88 3.54 2.79 -0.75
C PRO A 88 3.93 1.33 -1.01
N GLY A 89 3.13 0.61 -1.80
CA GLY A 89 3.39 -0.79 -2.16
C GLY A 89 2.84 -1.85 -1.19
N GLY A 90 2.23 -1.42 -0.08
CA GLY A 90 1.56 -2.34 0.86
C GLY A 90 0.28 -2.92 0.29
N SER A 91 0.04 -4.21 0.54
CA SER A 91 -1.21 -4.87 0.15
C SER A 91 -2.32 -4.60 1.15
N VAL A 92 -3.37 -3.91 0.70
CA VAL A 92 -4.55 -3.66 1.55
C VAL A 92 -5.25 -4.96 1.91
N VAL A 93 -5.15 -5.97 1.02
CA VAL A 93 -5.72 -7.29 1.26
C VAL A 93 -5.04 -7.96 2.44
N GLU A 94 -3.71 -7.98 2.47
CA GLU A 94 -2.95 -8.61 3.56
C GLU A 94 -3.07 -7.83 4.87
N SER A 95 -3.16 -6.50 4.81
CA SER A 95 -3.05 -5.65 5.99
C SER A 95 -4.38 -5.28 6.62
N PHE A 96 -5.43 -5.07 5.82
CA PHE A 96 -6.72 -4.56 6.31
C PHE A 96 -7.86 -5.58 6.29
N VAL A 97 -7.82 -6.62 5.46
CA VAL A 97 -8.84 -7.67 5.54
C VAL A 97 -8.88 -8.27 6.94
N PRO A 98 -7.76 -8.72 7.55
CA PRO A 98 -7.78 -9.25 8.92
C PRO A 98 -8.30 -8.26 9.96
N VAL A 99 -8.01 -6.96 9.79
CA VAL A 99 -8.51 -5.91 10.70
C VAL A 99 -10.04 -5.89 10.71
N PHE A 100 -10.68 -5.91 9.54
CA PHE A 100 -12.14 -5.88 9.45
C PHE A 100 -12.80 -7.24 9.69
N THR A 101 -12.10 -8.36 9.45
CA THR A 101 -12.66 -9.70 9.62
C THR A 101 -12.41 -10.33 10.99
N ASP A 102 -11.47 -9.81 11.77
CA ASP A 102 -11.11 -10.36 13.09
C ASP A 102 -11.15 -9.32 14.20
N LEU A 103 -10.55 -8.14 14.02
CA LEU A 103 -10.37 -7.15 15.09
C LEU A 103 -11.59 -6.23 15.28
N MET A 104 -12.16 -5.75 14.18
CA MET A 104 -13.29 -4.81 14.17
C MET A 104 -14.65 -5.52 14.06
N LEU A 105 -14.68 -6.86 14.17
CA LEU A 105 -15.96 -7.56 14.17
C LEU A 105 -16.76 -7.26 15.44
N GLY A 106 -17.95 -6.69 15.24
CA GLY A 106 -18.92 -6.43 16.31
C GLY A 106 -18.74 -5.09 17.03
N ASP A 107 -17.81 -4.24 16.59
CA ASP A 107 -17.63 -2.87 17.12
C ASP A 107 -18.68 -1.88 16.58
N GLY A 108 -19.44 -2.29 15.55
CA GLY A 108 -20.47 -1.49 14.88
C GLY A 108 -20.01 -0.84 13.56
N THR A 109 -18.72 -0.91 13.20
CA THR A 109 -18.18 -0.32 11.97
C THR A 109 -18.88 -0.87 10.72
N LEU A 110 -19.03 -2.19 10.62
CA LEU A 110 -19.75 -2.84 9.52
C LEU A 110 -21.27 -2.55 9.52
N ALA A 111 -21.83 -1.94 10.57
CA ALA A 111 -23.24 -1.53 10.57
C ALA A 111 -23.46 -0.14 9.94
N LEU A 112 -22.38 0.63 9.72
CA LEU A 112 -22.44 1.97 9.14
C LEU A 112 -22.62 1.94 7.62
N GLY A 113 -21.94 1.03 6.94
CA GLY A 113 -21.95 0.89 5.49
C GLY A 113 -21.03 -0.24 5.04
N ASP A 114 -20.95 -0.45 3.73
CA ASP A 114 -19.99 -1.40 3.17
C ASP A 114 -18.56 -0.91 3.43
N VAL A 115 -17.62 -1.84 3.62
CA VAL A 115 -16.19 -1.53 3.62
C VAL A 115 -15.60 -1.98 2.29
N VAL A 116 -14.97 -1.05 1.59
CA VAL A 116 -14.33 -1.27 0.29
C VAL A 116 -12.83 -1.06 0.44
N LEU A 117 -12.07 -2.13 0.30
CA LEU A 117 -10.61 -2.14 0.36
C LEU A 117 -10.09 -2.14 -1.08
N ILE A 118 -9.29 -1.12 -1.43
CA ILE A 118 -8.77 -0.95 -2.79
C ILE A 118 -7.29 -1.32 -2.82
N GLU A 119 -6.99 -2.41 -3.53
CA GLU A 119 -5.62 -2.79 -3.82
C GLU A 119 -5.07 -1.87 -4.90
N GLN A 120 -3.98 -1.19 -4.58
CA GLN A 120 -3.50 -0.07 -5.37
C GLN A 120 -2.84 -0.55 -6.67
N ARG A 121 -2.87 0.26 -7.72
CA ARG A 121 -2.23 -0.06 -9.01
C ARG A 121 -0.79 -0.53 -8.81
N GLY A 122 -0.43 -1.67 -9.40
CA GLY A 122 0.92 -2.25 -9.33
C GLY A 122 1.25 -3.04 -8.07
N THR A 123 0.35 -3.12 -7.08
CA THR A 123 0.56 -3.90 -5.85
C THR A 123 0.08 -5.35 -6.00
N LEU A 124 0.24 -6.17 -4.94
CA LEU A 124 0.26 -7.63 -4.97
C LEU A 124 -0.88 -8.31 -5.76
N PHE A 125 -2.13 -7.85 -5.60
CA PHE A 125 -3.28 -8.43 -6.30
C PHE A 125 -3.76 -7.63 -7.51
N ALA A 126 -3.13 -6.49 -7.82
CA ALA A 126 -3.44 -5.70 -9.01
C ALA A 126 -2.91 -6.36 -10.29
N ASN A 127 -3.39 -5.90 -11.45
CA ASN A 127 -2.92 -6.35 -12.75
C ASN A 127 -2.61 -5.13 -13.63
N PRO A 128 -1.33 -4.88 -13.99
CA PRO A 128 -0.16 -5.69 -13.68
C PRO A 128 0.28 -5.55 -12.21
N VAL A 129 1.03 -6.54 -11.72
CA VAL A 129 1.76 -6.49 -10.46
C VAL A 129 3.22 -6.09 -10.72
N LEU A 130 3.73 -5.09 -10.02
CA LEU A 130 5.10 -4.55 -10.20
C LEU A 130 6.06 -5.14 -9.17
N SER A 131 5.95 -6.45 -8.90
CA SER A 131 6.84 -7.13 -7.97
C SER A 131 8.25 -7.26 -8.56
N CYS A 132 9.25 -6.88 -7.78
CA CYS A 132 10.67 -7.07 -8.10
C CYS A 132 11.19 -8.34 -7.44
N THR A 133 10.88 -9.50 -8.04
CA THR A 133 11.35 -10.80 -7.54
C THR A 133 12.87 -10.88 -7.49
N GLU A 134 13.59 -10.17 -8.36
CA GLU A 134 15.05 -10.10 -8.34
C GLU A 134 15.61 -9.53 -7.03
N MET A 135 14.91 -8.55 -6.46
CA MET A 135 15.28 -7.93 -5.18
C MET A 135 14.97 -8.87 -4.01
N GLN A 136 13.85 -9.57 -4.12
CA GLN A 136 13.43 -10.58 -3.15
C GLN A 136 14.42 -11.76 -3.15
N ASP A 137 14.79 -12.26 -4.32
CA ASP A 137 15.80 -13.32 -4.49
C ASP A 137 17.13 -12.88 -3.89
N LEU A 138 17.60 -11.65 -4.16
CA LEU A 138 18.82 -11.12 -3.53
C LEU A 138 18.71 -11.10 -2.00
N THR A 139 17.55 -10.69 -1.46
CA THR A 139 17.32 -10.66 -0.01
C THR A 139 17.41 -12.07 0.59
N PHE A 140 16.88 -13.07 -0.10
CA PHE A 140 16.98 -14.47 0.34
C PHE A 140 18.36 -15.07 0.15
N ASP A 141 19.04 -14.76 -0.95
CA ASP A 141 20.39 -15.25 -1.23
C ASP A 141 21.43 -14.70 -0.25
N THR A 142 21.17 -13.52 0.30
CA THR A 142 22.05 -12.83 1.27
C THR A 142 21.54 -12.95 2.71
N ILE A 143 20.49 -13.76 2.96
CA ILE A 143 19.92 -13.90 4.29
C ILE A 143 20.95 -14.43 5.27
N GLY A 144 21.17 -13.68 6.35
CA GLY A 144 22.13 -14.05 7.39
C GLY A 144 23.59 -13.78 7.04
N GLU A 145 23.90 -13.20 5.88
CA GLU A 145 25.21 -12.68 5.57
C GLU A 145 25.39 -11.26 6.15
N ASP A 146 26.51 -11.00 6.82
CA ASP A 146 26.90 -9.66 7.24
C ASP A 146 27.71 -8.98 6.11
N ILE A 147 26.99 -8.44 5.13
CA ILE A 147 27.58 -7.80 3.94
C ILE A 147 27.70 -6.30 4.19
N PRO A 148 28.91 -5.71 4.15
CA PRO A 148 29.07 -4.26 4.26
C PRO A 148 28.27 -3.52 3.18
N VAL A 149 27.69 -2.37 3.53
CA VAL A 149 26.84 -1.56 2.63
C VAL A 149 27.50 -1.26 1.29
N GLU A 150 28.81 -0.99 1.27
CA GLU A 150 29.55 -0.68 0.04
C GLU A 150 29.63 -1.88 -0.92
N ALA A 151 29.56 -3.11 -0.39
CA ALA A 151 29.53 -4.34 -1.18
C ALA A 151 28.11 -4.77 -1.52
N PHE A 152 27.13 -4.51 -0.64
CA PHE A 152 25.73 -4.83 -0.88
C PHE A 152 25.08 -3.89 -1.91
N LEU A 153 25.41 -2.60 -1.87
CA LEU A 153 24.77 -1.58 -2.72
C LEU A 153 24.86 -1.88 -4.23
N PRO A 154 26.00 -2.32 -4.80
CA PRO A 154 26.06 -2.72 -6.20
C PRO A 154 25.19 -3.95 -6.53
N LEU A 155 25.02 -4.89 -5.60
CA LEU A 155 24.15 -6.07 -5.78
C LEU A 155 22.69 -5.63 -5.82
N TYR A 156 22.29 -4.78 -4.87
CA TYR A 156 20.96 -4.19 -4.80
C TYR A 156 20.63 -3.42 -6.09
N GLN A 157 21.54 -2.56 -6.56
CA GLN A 157 21.36 -1.81 -7.81
C GLN A 157 21.27 -2.72 -9.05
N ALA A 158 22.01 -3.82 -9.08
CA ALA A 158 21.94 -4.78 -10.17
C ALA A 158 20.60 -5.51 -10.20
N ALA A 159 20.10 -5.94 -9.04
CA ALA A 159 18.78 -6.56 -8.91
C ALA A 159 17.64 -5.57 -9.24
N GLU A 160 17.76 -4.32 -8.81
CA GLU A 160 16.79 -3.26 -9.13
C GLU A 160 16.76 -2.96 -10.63
N THR A 161 17.94 -2.86 -11.24
CA THR A 161 18.09 -2.68 -12.70
C THR A 161 17.51 -3.86 -13.46
N ALA A 162 17.69 -5.09 -12.96
CA ALA A 162 17.13 -6.29 -13.57
C ALA A 162 15.60 -6.27 -13.52
N CYS A 163 15.01 -5.95 -12.36
CA CYS A 163 13.56 -5.76 -12.22
C CYS A 163 13.03 -4.69 -13.18
N TYR A 164 13.65 -3.51 -13.19
CA TYR A 164 13.28 -2.41 -14.09
C TYR A 164 13.28 -2.85 -15.56
N ASN A 165 14.34 -3.54 -16.00
CA ASN A 165 14.46 -4.02 -17.36
C ASN A 165 13.41 -5.08 -17.71
N ARG A 166 13.13 -6.01 -16.79
CA ARG A 166 12.11 -7.04 -16.97
C ARG A 166 10.73 -6.41 -17.13
N LEU A 167 10.32 -5.56 -16.18
CA LEU A 167 9.02 -4.87 -16.21
C LEU A 167 8.90 -3.97 -17.46
N THR A 168 9.97 -3.27 -17.85
CA THR A 168 10.00 -2.51 -19.11
C THR A 168 9.76 -3.42 -20.33
N ALA A 169 10.39 -4.60 -20.36
CA ALA A 169 10.22 -5.57 -21.44
C ALA A 169 8.82 -6.21 -21.47
N GLU A 170 8.17 -6.30 -20.31
CA GLU A 170 6.75 -6.69 -20.17
C GLU A 170 5.78 -5.60 -20.63
N GLY A 171 6.28 -4.40 -20.94
CA GLY A 171 5.50 -3.27 -21.46
C GLY A 171 4.95 -2.33 -20.38
N ILE A 172 5.45 -2.42 -19.15
CA ILE A 172 5.06 -1.53 -18.05
C ILE A 172 5.50 -0.10 -18.35
N ASP A 173 4.54 0.82 -18.35
CA ASP A 173 4.82 2.26 -18.32
C ASP A 173 4.84 2.76 -16.87
N PHE A 174 6.04 2.89 -16.30
CA PHE A 174 6.22 3.39 -14.93
C PHE A 174 5.63 4.78 -14.71
N GLY A 175 5.45 5.59 -15.76
CA GLY A 175 4.80 6.90 -15.65
C GLY A 175 3.36 6.82 -15.15
N ALA A 176 2.68 5.70 -15.36
CA ALA A 176 1.33 5.45 -14.89
C ALA A 176 1.24 5.05 -13.40
N PHE A 177 2.35 4.62 -12.78
CA PHE A 177 2.36 4.12 -11.40
C PHE A 177 2.80 5.22 -10.44
N ASN A 178 1.95 6.26 -10.33
CA ASN A 178 2.18 7.41 -9.47
C ASN A 178 0.95 7.73 -8.61
N SER A 179 1.14 8.58 -7.59
CA SER A 179 0.10 8.90 -6.61
C SER A 179 -1.12 9.63 -7.16
N LEU A 180 -1.00 10.37 -8.27
CA LEU A 180 -2.13 11.07 -8.87
C LEU A 180 -3.07 10.09 -9.57
N GLU A 181 -2.51 9.21 -10.39
CA GLU A 181 -3.30 8.19 -11.09
C GLU A 181 -3.88 7.18 -10.09
N ASN A 182 -3.12 6.82 -9.06
CA ASN A 182 -3.60 5.95 -7.98
C ASN A 182 -4.74 6.59 -7.18
N ALA A 183 -4.70 7.90 -6.92
CA ALA A 183 -5.81 8.60 -6.27
C ALA A 183 -7.05 8.65 -7.17
N ALA A 184 -6.88 8.80 -8.48
CA ALA A 184 -7.98 8.77 -9.44
C ALA A 184 -8.68 7.40 -9.52
N ASP A 185 -7.96 6.29 -9.31
CA ASP A 185 -8.56 4.95 -9.22
C ASP A 185 -9.63 4.83 -8.14
N ILE A 186 -9.49 5.56 -7.04
CA ILE A 186 -10.50 5.58 -5.96
C ILE A 186 -11.86 6.04 -6.52
N ASN A 187 -11.86 7.03 -7.43
CA ASN A 187 -13.09 7.55 -8.01
C ASN A 187 -13.63 6.60 -9.08
N ALA A 188 -12.74 5.93 -9.82
CA ALA A 188 -13.15 4.91 -10.77
C ALA A 188 -13.81 3.72 -10.09
N VAL A 189 -13.23 3.23 -8.98
CA VAL A 189 -13.83 2.18 -8.16
C VAL A 189 -15.17 2.62 -7.58
N ARG A 190 -15.27 3.86 -7.07
CA ARG A 190 -16.55 4.42 -6.58
C ARG A 190 -17.64 4.37 -7.66
N GLN A 191 -17.32 4.82 -8.86
CA GLN A 191 -18.26 4.82 -10.00
C GLN A 191 -18.64 3.41 -10.42
N ALA A 192 -17.67 2.51 -10.56
CA ALA A 192 -17.88 1.13 -10.96
C ALA A 192 -18.79 0.36 -10.00
N LEU A 193 -18.72 0.69 -8.70
CA LEU A 193 -19.57 0.11 -7.66
C LEU A 193 -20.90 0.86 -7.45
N GLY A 194 -21.10 2.00 -8.13
CA GLY A 194 -22.36 2.73 -8.11
C GLY A 194 -22.62 3.55 -6.85
N TYR A 195 -21.58 3.92 -6.10
CA TYR A 195 -21.75 4.77 -4.90
C TYR A 195 -21.71 6.25 -5.25
N ASP A 196 -22.68 7.05 -4.77
CA ASP A 196 -22.69 8.49 -5.04
C ASP A 196 -21.63 9.24 -4.20
N GLN A 197 -21.56 8.93 -2.90
CA GLN A 197 -20.59 9.48 -1.96
C GLN A 197 -19.93 8.39 -1.13
N ILE A 198 -18.71 8.65 -0.64
CA ILE A 198 -17.93 7.73 0.19
C ILE A 198 -17.43 8.40 1.47
N ASN A 199 -17.18 7.60 2.49
CA ASN A 199 -16.30 7.95 3.59
C ASN A 199 -14.89 7.42 3.24
N LEU A 200 -13.86 8.26 3.27
CA LEU A 200 -12.51 7.87 2.86
C LEU A 200 -11.58 7.78 4.07
N TYR A 201 -10.98 6.61 4.29
CA TYR A 201 -9.92 6.40 5.26
C TYR A 201 -8.60 6.18 4.53
N GLY A 202 -7.63 7.07 4.78
CA GLY A 202 -6.25 6.91 4.34
C GLY A 202 -5.32 6.80 5.54
N VAL A 203 -4.35 5.88 5.47
CA VAL A 203 -3.30 5.75 6.49
C VAL A 203 -1.92 5.86 5.85
N SER A 204 -0.98 6.56 6.49
CA SER A 204 0.41 6.70 6.00
C SER A 204 0.40 7.22 4.54
N TYR A 205 1.08 6.60 3.58
CA TYR A 205 1.01 6.98 2.15
C TYR A 205 -0.44 7.08 1.60
N GLY A 206 -1.39 6.30 2.11
CA GLY A 206 -2.80 6.41 1.75
C GLY A 206 -3.40 7.79 2.09
N THR A 207 -2.83 8.53 3.05
CA THR A 207 -3.23 9.93 3.31
C THR A 207 -2.81 10.88 2.19
N MET A 208 -1.70 10.61 1.48
CA MET A 208 -1.31 11.36 0.30
C MET A 208 -2.33 11.14 -0.82
N LEU A 209 -2.75 9.89 -1.04
CA LEU A 209 -3.82 9.56 -1.99
C LEU A 209 -5.14 10.23 -1.61
N ALA A 210 -5.53 10.16 -0.34
CA ALA A 210 -6.76 10.79 0.14
C ALA A 210 -6.74 12.31 -0.04
N GLN A 211 -5.60 12.97 0.19
CA GLN A 211 -5.46 14.41 -0.06
C GLN A 211 -5.58 14.77 -1.55
N HIS A 212 -5.01 13.96 -2.46
CA HIS A 212 -5.22 14.14 -3.89
C HIS A 212 -6.69 13.92 -4.29
N TYR A 213 -7.33 12.89 -3.73
CA TYR A 213 -8.75 12.62 -3.94
C TYR A 213 -9.64 13.77 -3.47
N MET A 214 -9.36 14.33 -2.28
CA MET A 214 -10.06 15.50 -1.74
C MET A 214 -9.95 16.72 -2.66
N ARG A 215 -8.81 16.91 -3.32
CA ARG A 215 -8.60 18.01 -4.26
C ARG A 215 -9.40 17.80 -5.56
N ASP A 216 -9.34 16.59 -6.11
CA ASP A 216 -9.81 16.31 -7.48
C ASP A 216 -11.29 15.88 -7.53
N TYR A 217 -11.80 15.26 -6.46
CA TYR A 217 -13.16 14.73 -6.35
C TYR A 217 -13.87 15.14 -5.04
N PRO A 218 -13.87 16.42 -4.62
CA PRO A 218 -14.41 16.83 -3.32
C PRO A 218 -15.90 16.55 -3.14
N GLU A 219 -16.70 16.62 -4.21
CA GLU A 219 -18.16 16.47 -4.16
C GLU A 219 -18.61 15.02 -3.88
N THR A 220 -17.72 14.04 -4.09
CA THR A 220 -17.99 12.61 -3.85
C THR A 220 -17.65 12.18 -2.42
N LEU A 221 -17.18 13.11 -1.57
CA LEU A 221 -16.79 12.82 -0.19
C LEU A 221 -17.89 13.23 0.79
N ARG A 222 -18.27 12.28 1.65
CA ARG A 222 -19.08 12.55 2.84
C ARG A 222 -18.20 12.90 4.04
N SER A 223 -17.15 12.11 4.26
CA SER A 223 -16.18 12.32 5.33
C SER A 223 -14.82 11.77 4.97
N VAL A 224 -13.77 12.26 5.64
CA VAL A 224 -12.39 11.82 5.43
C VAL A 224 -11.70 11.64 6.78
N ILE A 225 -10.94 10.55 6.92
CA ILE A 225 -10.02 10.27 8.02
C ILE A 225 -8.63 10.14 7.43
N LEU A 226 -7.69 10.95 7.93
CA LEU A 226 -6.28 10.86 7.60
C LEU A 226 -5.52 10.43 8.85
N ASP A 227 -4.99 9.20 8.84
CA ASP A 227 -4.21 8.64 9.94
C ASP A 227 -2.71 8.58 9.58
N ALA A 228 -1.84 9.06 10.47
CA ALA A 228 -0.40 9.22 10.24
C ALA A 228 -0.09 9.98 8.92
N VAL A 229 -0.53 11.25 8.87
CA VAL A 229 -0.53 12.08 7.65
C VAL A 229 0.86 12.27 7.03
N VAL A 230 0.96 12.00 5.73
CA VAL A 230 2.08 12.37 4.87
C VAL A 230 1.78 13.72 4.22
N PRO A 231 2.51 14.81 4.54
CA PRO A 231 2.32 16.11 3.92
C PRO A 231 2.71 16.10 2.44
N LEU A 232 1.97 16.80 1.58
CA LEU A 232 2.20 16.82 0.12
C LEU A 232 3.42 17.66 -0.29
N GLU A 233 3.87 18.56 0.58
CA GLU A 233 4.97 19.48 0.33
C GLU A 233 6.35 18.91 0.68
N LEU A 234 6.40 17.67 1.18
CA LEU A 234 7.60 17.01 1.65
C LEU A 234 7.81 15.67 0.94
N ASP A 235 9.06 15.38 0.60
CA ASP A 235 9.46 14.01 0.29
C ASP A 235 9.66 13.25 1.62
N PHE A 236 8.76 12.32 1.92
CA PHE A 236 8.83 11.54 3.15
C PHE A 236 9.96 10.50 3.12
N VAL A 237 10.42 10.09 1.92
CA VAL A 237 11.53 9.13 1.75
C VAL A 237 12.83 9.78 2.20
N GLU A 238 13.06 11.03 1.81
CA GLU A 238 14.25 11.80 2.25
C GLU A 238 14.25 12.06 3.78
N GLN A 239 13.10 11.99 4.44
CA GLN A 239 12.97 12.28 5.87
C GLN A 239 13.05 11.06 6.80
N VAL A 240 13.10 9.84 6.26
CA VAL A 240 13.07 8.61 7.08
C VAL A 240 14.13 8.61 8.18
N ALA A 241 15.37 8.99 7.88
CA ALA A 241 16.44 9.01 8.88
C ALA A 241 16.17 10.01 10.02
N GLN A 242 15.65 11.20 9.68
CA GLN A 242 15.36 12.25 10.67
C GLN A 242 14.15 11.88 11.54
N THR A 243 13.11 11.30 10.95
CA THR A 243 11.91 10.88 11.68
C THR A 243 12.19 9.66 12.56
N ALA A 244 13.05 8.75 12.12
CA ALA A 244 13.54 7.63 12.93
C ALA A 244 14.35 8.11 14.14
N GLN A 245 15.32 9.00 13.94
CA GLN A 245 16.09 9.57 15.06
C GLN A 245 15.15 10.25 16.08
N ARG A 246 14.19 11.06 15.61
CA ARG A 246 13.20 11.69 16.50
C ARG A 246 12.37 10.68 17.30
N ALA A 247 12.07 9.50 16.73
CA ALA A 247 11.34 8.46 17.45
C ALA A 247 12.19 7.87 18.59
N PHE A 248 13.48 7.61 18.35
CA PHE A 248 14.43 7.19 19.38
C PHE A 248 14.62 8.26 20.46
N ASP A 249 14.80 9.52 20.09
CA ASP A 249 14.91 10.63 21.05
C ASP A 249 13.69 10.69 21.99
N LYS A 250 12.49 10.47 21.42
CA LYS A 250 11.24 10.41 22.19
C LYS A 250 11.18 9.21 23.12
N LEU A 251 11.63 8.04 22.66
CA LEU A 251 11.71 6.83 23.47
C LEU A 251 12.63 7.04 24.68
N PHE A 252 13.84 7.55 24.46
CA PHE A 252 14.81 7.81 25.52
C PHE A 252 14.29 8.84 26.53
N ALA A 253 13.71 9.94 26.02
CA ALA A 253 13.10 10.95 26.89
C ALA A 253 11.92 10.41 27.70
N ALA A 254 11.11 9.53 27.12
CA ALA A 254 9.99 8.91 27.82
C ALA A 254 10.47 7.96 28.92
N CYS A 255 11.47 7.12 28.64
CA CYS A 255 12.06 6.25 29.66
C CYS A 255 12.69 7.04 30.80
N ALA A 256 13.42 8.11 30.49
CA ALA A 256 14.02 8.98 31.50
C ALA A 256 12.97 9.69 32.39
N ALA A 257 11.76 9.91 31.88
CA ALA A 257 10.65 10.52 32.61
C ALA A 257 9.82 9.51 33.42
N ASP A 258 9.91 8.21 33.12
CA ASP A 258 9.23 7.15 33.86
C ASP A 258 10.10 6.60 35.00
N GLU A 259 9.56 6.47 36.21
CA GLU A 259 10.32 6.05 37.40
C GLU A 259 10.77 4.59 37.28
N ALA A 260 9.95 3.69 36.73
CA ALA A 260 10.33 2.29 36.61
C ALA A 260 11.41 2.10 35.54
N CYS A 261 11.23 2.74 34.38
CA CYS A 261 12.18 2.67 33.28
C CYS A 261 13.51 3.34 33.63
N SER A 262 13.52 4.57 34.14
CA SER A 262 14.76 5.27 34.53
C SER A 262 15.53 4.58 35.66
N ASN A 263 14.86 3.88 36.58
CA ASN A 263 15.54 3.08 37.60
C ASN A 263 16.19 1.81 37.00
N ALA A 264 15.57 1.22 35.96
CA ALA A 264 16.10 0.03 35.29
C ALA A 264 17.20 0.37 34.26
N TYR A 265 17.03 1.48 33.52
CA TYR A 265 17.86 1.93 32.42
C TYR A 265 18.19 3.43 32.56
N PRO A 266 19.04 3.81 33.53
CA PRO A 266 19.33 5.22 33.85
C PRO A 266 20.08 5.97 32.74
N ASP A 267 20.71 5.27 31.81
CA ASP A 267 21.47 5.82 30.69
C ASP A 267 21.13 5.13 29.35
N LEU A 268 19.83 4.86 29.15
CA LEU A 268 19.31 4.03 28.04
C LEU A 268 19.85 4.45 26.66
N GLU A 269 19.97 5.75 26.39
CA GLU A 269 20.47 6.26 25.10
C GLU A 269 21.91 5.81 24.83
N ASN A 270 22.81 6.00 25.81
CA ASN A 270 24.20 5.60 25.65
C ASN A 270 24.34 4.07 25.65
N GLU A 271 23.59 3.36 26.49
CA GLU A 271 23.56 1.89 26.48
C GLU A 271 23.13 1.34 25.11
N PHE A 272 22.10 1.94 24.50
CA PHE A 272 21.62 1.58 23.17
C PHE A 272 22.70 1.78 22.11
N TYR A 273 23.31 2.97 22.01
CA TYR A 273 24.33 3.23 20.99
C TYR A 273 25.62 2.44 21.21
N ASN A 274 25.98 2.14 22.47
CA ASN A 274 27.10 1.25 22.77
C ASN A 274 26.81 -0.18 22.29
N LEU A 275 25.59 -0.68 22.49
CA LEU A 275 25.18 -2.00 22.00
C LEU A 275 25.17 -2.06 20.47
N VAL A 276 24.68 -1.01 19.80
CA VAL A 276 24.76 -0.90 18.33
C VAL A 276 26.21 -0.99 17.85
N ALA A 277 27.11 -0.22 18.47
CA ALA A 277 28.53 -0.26 18.11
C ALA A 277 29.17 -1.64 18.37
N GLU A 278 28.86 -2.26 19.51
CA GLU A 278 29.33 -3.61 19.85
C GLU A 278 28.87 -4.65 18.83
N LEU A 279 27.60 -4.61 18.43
CA LEU A 279 27.03 -5.54 17.44
C LEU A 279 27.53 -5.27 16.02
N ASN A 280 27.87 -4.03 15.67
CA ASN A 280 28.51 -3.72 14.39
C ASN A 280 29.98 -4.19 14.35
N GLU A 281 30.67 -4.24 15.49
CA GLU A 281 32.01 -4.82 15.57
C GLU A 281 31.99 -6.36 15.68
N ASN A 282 30.99 -6.90 16.39
CA ASN A 282 30.86 -8.34 16.67
C ASN A 282 29.39 -8.77 16.52
N PRO A 283 28.91 -8.99 15.29
CA PRO A 283 27.55 -9.46 15.05
C PRO A 283 27.27 -10.78 15.75
N VAL A 284 26.03 -10.95 16.22
CA VAL A 284 25.61 -12.23 16.81
C VAL A 284 25.00 -13.11 15.74
N THR A 285 25.33 -14.40 15.76
CA THR A 285 24.74 -15.38 14.84
C THR A 285 23.79 -16.32 15.59
N PHE A 286 22.59 -16.54 15.05
CA PHE A 286 21.64 -17.50 15.58
C PHE A 286 20.89 -18.22 14.46
N SER A 287 20.45 -19.45 14.70
CA SER A 287 19.67 -20.21 13.71
C SER A 287 18.16 -19.90 13.86
N ALA A 288 17.50 -19.55 12.77
CA ALA A 288 16.07 -19.32 12.68
C ALA A 288 15.42 -20.26 11.65
N TRP A 289 14.15 -20.61 11.85
CA TRP A 289 13.40 -21.38 10.85
C TRP A 289 12.93 -20.47 9.73
N ASP A 290 13.13 -20.90 8.49
CA ASP A 290 12.57 -20.24 7.32
C ASP A 290 11.07 -20.55 7.21
N ASN A 291 10.24 -19.79 7.93
CA ASN A 291 8.79 -20.00 7.88
C ASN A 291 8.14 -19.54 6.57
N TYR A 292 8.91 -19.00 5.62
CA TYR A 292 8.39 -18.38 4.40
C TYR A 292 8.60 -19.27 3.18
N LEU A 293 9.84 -19.63 2.83
CA LEU A 293 10.12 -20.42 1.63
C LEU A 293 10.18 -21.92 1.94
N ASN A 294 10.86 -22.28 3.02
CA ASN A 294 11.03 -23.67 3.42
C ASN A 294 10.92 -23.84 4.95
N PRO A 295 9.71 -24.07 5.49
CA PRO A 295 9.44 -24.23 6.93
C PRO A 295 10.23 -25.36 7.62
N THR A 296 10.91 -26.19 6.85
CA THR A 296 11.75 -27.30 7.35
C THR A 296 13.24 -26.97 7.37
N GLN A 297 13.64 -25.81 6.85
CA GLN A 297 15.01 -25.33 6.80
C GLN A 297 15.30 -24.37 7.96
N GLN A 298 16.49 -24.52 8.53
CA GLN A 298 17.08 -23.52 9.41
C GLN A 298 18.09 -22.69 8.63
N LEU A 299 18.07 -21.39 8.86
CA LEU A 299 18.99 -20.41 8.32
C LEU A 299 19.81 -19.85 9.48
N ASP A 300 21.13 -19.75 9.29
CA ASP A 300 21.98 -19.02 10.22
C ASP A 300 21.86 -17.54 9.90
N ILE A 301 21.36 -16.76 10.85
CA ILE A 301 21.11 -15.33 10.73
C ILE A 301 22.21 -14.59 11.48
N SER A 302 22.97 -13.76 10.77
CA SER A 302 23.77 -12.70 11.39
C SER A 302 22.87 -11.52 11.76
N PHE A 303 23.09 -10.97 12.95
CA PHE A 303 22.36 -9.82 13.47
C PHE A 303 23.36 -8.81 14.03
N ASN A 304 23.46 -7.66 13.38
CA ASN A 304 24.38 -6.59 13.73
C ASN A 304 23.64 -5.39 14.38
N GLY A 305 24.35 -4.29 14.59
CA GLY A 305 23.80 -3.08 15.20
C GLY A 305 22.80 -2.35 14.30
N ASP A 306 23.00 -2.41 12.98
CA ASP A 306 22.08 -1.83 12.00
C ASP A 306 20.75 -2.60 11.98
N ASP A 307 20.80 -3.94 12.11
CA ASP A 307 19.61 -4.79 12.29
C ASP A 307 18.87 -4.43 13.58
N LEU A 308 19.61 -4.20 14.68
CA LEU A 308 19.03 -3.77 15.95
C LEU A 308 18.27 -2.45 15.80
N ILE A 309 18.87 -1.44 15.18
CA ILE A 309 18.21 -0.16 14.90
C ILE A 309 16.94 -0.40 14.07
N GLY A 310 17.05 -1.14 12.97
CA GLY A 310 15.93 -1.41 12.07
C GLY A 310 14.77 -2.12 12.76
N LYS A 311 15.04 -3.21 13.49
CA LYS A 311 14.01 -3.99 14.19
C LYS A 311 13.37 -3.21 15.34
N LEU A 312 14.15 -2.46 16.11
CA LEU A 312 13.59 -1.62 17.17
C LEU A 312 12.74 -0.50 16.58
N PHE A 313 13.21 0.19 15.54
CA PHE A 313 12.43 1.22 14.87
C PHE A 313 11.08 0.69 14.37
N GLN A 314 11.06 -0.50 13.76
CA GLN A 314 9.81 -1.16 13.35
C GLN A 314 8.91 -1.51 14.55
N SER A 315 9.49 -1.91 15.68
CA SER A 315 8.74 -2.22 16.90
C SER A 315 8.09 -0.99 17.52
N LEU A 316 8.62 0.22 17.29
CA LEU A 316 8.05 1.47 17.79
C LEU A 316 6.70 1.84 17.15
N TYR A 317 6.27 1.14 16.10
CA TYR A 317 4.92 1.29 15.54
C TYR A 317 3.83 0.66 16.42
N VAL A 318 4.20 -0.21 17.36
CA VAL A 318 3.27 -0.89 18.27
C VAL A 318 3.43 -0.32 19.66
N SER A 319 2.42 0.39 20.14
CA SER A 319 2.46 1.08 21.43
C SER A 319 2.70 0.16 22.63
N GLU A 320 2.26 -1.09 22.54
CA GLU A 320 2.39 -2.13 23.56
C GLU A 320 3.84 -2.57 23.78
N PHE A 321 4.74 -2.24 22.84
CA PHE A 321 6.17 -2.51 22.97
C PHE A 321 6.95 -1.31 23.54
N LEU A 322 6.29 -0.18 23.79
CA LEU A 322 6.94 0.98 24.40
C LEU A 322 7.08 0.76 25.91
N PRO A 323 8.29 0.97 26.48
CA PRO A 323 8.59 0.67 27.89
C PRO A 323 8.12 1.79 28.85
N VAL A 324 6.97 2.41 28.58
CA VAL A 324 6.46 3.61 29.30
C VAL A 324 4.95 3.61 29.47
#